data_AF-Q5E044-F1
#
_entry.id   AF-Q5E044-F1
#
_cell.length_a   1.000
_cell.length_b   1.000
_cell.length_c   1.000
_cell.angle_alpha   90.00
_cell.angle_beta   90.00
_cell.angle_gamma   90.00
#
_symmetry.space_group_name_H-M   'P 1'
#
loop_
_entity.id
_entity.type
_entity.pdbx_description
1 polymer ?
#
loop_
_entity_poly.entity_id
_entity_poly.type
_entity_poly.pdbx_seq_one_letter_code
_entity_poly.pdbx_strand_id
1 'polypeptide(L)' 'MPNSKTPMTPNAAARIQSAEAKANSGQVAKGSFAAKAQKAAAKNSNK' A
#
# COMPACT_ATOMS: atom_id res chain seq x y z
N MET A 1 11.79 22.81 -7.66
CA MET A 1 10.61 21.93 -7.86
C MET A 1 10.27 21.28 -6.54
N PRO A 2 9.11 21.55 -5.92
CA PRO A 2 8.72 20.82 -4.71
C PRO A 2 8.51 19.36 -5.12
N ASN A 3 9.40 18.48 -4.66
CA ASN A 3 9.26 17.04 -4.82
C ASN A 3 8.17 16.57 -3.83
N SER A 4 6.91 16.86 -4.15
CA SER A 4 5.74 16.52 -3.34
C SER A 4 5.49 15.01 -3.41
N LYS A 5 6.40 14.24 -2.80
CA LYS A 5 6.23 12.81 -2.60
C LYS A 5 5.05 12.64 -1.64
N THR A 6 3.87 12.34 -2.17
CA THR A 6 2.70 12.00 -1.36
C THR A 6 3.05 10.75 -0.55
N PRO A 7 3.14 10.86 0.79
CA PRO A 7 3.46 9.72 1.61
C PRO A 7 2.35 8.70 1.50
N MET A 8 2.75 7.45 1.38
CA MET A 8 1.82 6.33 1.47
C MET A 8 1.23 6.29 2.88
N THR A 9 -0.09 6.45 3.00
CA THR A 9 -0.80 6.40 4.29
C THR A 9 -1.36 5.00 4.55
N PRO A 10 -1.59 4.62 5.83
CA PRO A 10 -2.24 3.35 6.16
C PRO A 10 -3.61 3.19 5.49
N ASN A 11 -4.40 4.27 5.39
CA ASN A 11 -5.69 4.27 4.71
C ASN A 11 -5.56 3.99 3.20
N ALA A 12 -4.59 4.60 2.53
CA ALA A 12 -4.32 4.31 1.12
C ALA A 12 -3.87 2.86 0.92
N ALA A 13 -3.01 2.33 1.80
CA ALA A 13 -2.57 0.94 1.75
C ALA A 13 -3.73 -0.05 1.97
N ALA A 14 -4.65 0.22 2.89
CA ALA A 14 -5.84 -0.61 3.12
C ALA A 14 -6.76 -0.66 1.89
N ARG A 15 -6.96 0.47 1.21
CA ARG A 15 -7.74 0.53 -0.04
C ARG A 15 -7.10 -0.32 -1.14
N ILE A 16 -5.78 -0.24 -1.27
CA ILE A 16 -5.03 -1.02 -2.27
C ILE A 16 -5.08 -2.52 -1.94
N GLN A 17 -4.90 -2.88 -0.67
CA GLN A 17 -5.03 -4.27 -0.21
C GLN A 17 -6.42 -4.83 -0.51
N SER A 18 -7.48 -4.07 -0.23
CA SER A 18 -8.85 -4.51 -0.49
C SER A 18 -9.12 -4.75 -1.98
N ALA A 19 -8.64 -3.86 -2.85
CA ALA A 19 -8.79 -4.01 -4.29
C ALA A 19 -8.06 -5.26 -4.81
N GLU A 20 -6.85 -5.51 -4.33
CA GLU A 20 -6.06 -6.67 -4.75
C GLU A 20 -6.63 -7.98 -4.19
N ALA A 21 -7.05 -7.99 -2.92
CA ALA A 21 -7.72 -9.14 -2.31
C ALA A 21 -9.01 -9.48 -3.06
N LYS A 22 -9.81 -8.48 -3.45
CA LYS A 22 -11.01 -8.72 -4.29
C LYS A 22 -10.67 -9.34 -5.64
N ALA A 23 -9.56 -8.94 -6.25
CA ALA A 23 -9.13 -9.48 -7.54
C ALA A 23 -8.52 -10.89 -7.44
N ASN A 24 -7.98 -11.28 -6.29
CA ASN A 24 -7.25 -12.54 -6.09
C ASN A 24 -7.94 -13.44 -5.04
N SER A 25 -9.26 -13.44 -4.98
CA SER A 25 -10.05 -14.33 -4.09
C SER A 25 -9.64 -14.27 -2.61
N GLY A 26 -9.39 -13.06 -2.11
CA GLY A 26 -8.98 -12.79 -0.73
C GLY A 26 -7.47 -12.84 -0.48
N GLN A 27 -6.66 -13.16 -1.50
CA GLN A 27 -5.22 -13.27 -1.35
C GLN A 27 -4.48 -12.00 -1.84
N VAL A 28 -3.32 -11.74 -1.26
CA VAL A 28 -2.42 -10.67 -1.70
C VAL A 28 -1.11 -11.35 -2.08
N ALA A 29 -0.72 -11.22 -3.34
CA ALA A 29 0.44 -11.93 -3.84
C ALA A 29 1.73 -11.30 -3.29
N LYS A 30 2.72 -12.13 -2.95
CA LYS A 30 4.02 -11.64 -2.48
C LYS A 30 4.71 -10.85 -3.60
N GLY A 31 5.02 -9.59 -3.34
CA GLY A 31 5.68 -8.69 -4.31
C GLY A 31 4.73 -7.88 -5.17
N SER A 32 3.41 -8.03 -4.98
CA SER A 32 2.40 -7.23 -5.61
C SER A 32 2.44 -5.76 -5.20
N PHE A 33 1.63 -4.95 -5.88
CA PHE A 33 1.50 -3.55 -5.55
C PHE A 33 0.95 -3.35 -4.12
N ALA A 34 -0.02 -4.16 -3.65
CA ALA A 34 -0.48 -4.07 -2.27
C ALA A 34 0.61 -4.39 -1.25
N ALA A 35 1.46 -5.40 -1.50
CA ALA A 35 2.57 -5.70 -0.61
C ALA A 35 3.58 -4.53 -0.53
N LYS A 36 3.88 -3.87 -1.66
CA LYS A 36 4.74 -2.68 -1.71
C LYS A 36 4.07 -1.48 -1.01
N ALA A 37 2.78 -1.31 -1.21
CA ALA A 37 1.94 -0.28 -0.61
C ALA A 37 1.94 -0.36 0.92
N GLN A 38 1.71 -1.55 1.47
CA GLN A 38 1.74 -1.81 2.91
C GLN A 38 3.13 -1.54 3.48
N LYS A 39 4.20 -1.98 2.79
CA LYS A 39 5.58 -1.71 3.21
C LYS A 39 5.90 -0.21 3.24
N ALA A 40 5.40 0.56 2.28
CA ALA A 40 5.58 2.00 2.25
C ALA A 40 4.78 2.70 3.37
N ALA A 41 3.55 2.28 3.62
CA ALA A 41 2.74 2.80 4.72
C ALA A 41 3.41 2.54 6.08
N ALA A 42 3.84 1.30 6.34
CA ALA A 42 4.53 0.94 7.58
C ALA A 42 5.82 1.75 7.80
N LYS A 43 6.58 2.02 6.73
CA LYS A 43 7.77 2.88 6.79
C LYS A 43 7.43 4.34 7.10
N ASN A 44 6.32 4.85 6.59
CA ASN A 44 5.91 6.24 6.81
C ASN A 44 5.18 6.43 8.15
N SER A 45 4.60 5.38 8.73
CA SER A 45 3.99 5.39 10.06
C SER A 45 4.99 5.46 11.20
N ASN A 46 6.27 5.16 10.93
CA ASN A 46 7.36 5.17 11.91
C ASN A 46 8.15 6.49 11.93
N LYS A 47 7.56 7.59 11.44
CA LYS A 47 8.17 8.91 11.37
C LYS A 47 7.25 9.94 12.02
#